data_AF-A0A1R3H9N1-F1
#
_entry.id   AF-A0A1R3H9N1-F1
#
_cell.length_a   1.000
_cell.length_b   1.000
_cell.length_c   1.000
_cell.angle_alpha   90.00
_cell.angle_beta   90.00
_cell.angle_gamma   90.00
#
_symmetry.space_group_name_H-M   'P 1'
#
loop_
_entity.id
_entity.type
_entity.pdbx_description
1 polymer ?
#
loop_
_entity_poly.entity_id
_entity_poly.type
_entity_poly.pdbx_seq_one_letter_code
_entity_poly.pdbx_strand_id
1 'polypeptide(L)'
;MNDSSSATLCTEHVTYTSRSKNSKKRGHVSAGHGRIRKHRKHPRGRGNARGMHHHRILFDSLIVNIDKPWSLVPEDVKAKANKDLAPMIDVTQLGYFKVLRKGVLLENNPSFFLSINGWVLCS
;
A
#
# COMPACT_ATOMS: atom_id res chain seq x y z
N MET A 1 -60.98 -3.82 19.70
CA MET A 1 -61.00 -3.73 18.23
C MET A 1 -59.91 -2.73 17.89
N ASN A 2 -58.63 -3.10 17.93
CA ASN A 2 -57.88 -3.90 16.95
C ASN A 2 -58.08 -3.40 15.52
N ASP A 3 -57.46 -2.27 15.19
CA ASP A 3 -57.05 -2.00 13.81
C ASP A 3 -55.52 -1.96 13.76
N SER A 4 -54.99 -3.11 13.39
CA SER A 4 -53.62 -3.34 13.00
C SER A 4 -53.33 -2.57 11.71
N SER A 5 -52.49 -1.56 11.77
CA SER A 5 -51.79 -1.07 10.59
C SER A 5 -50.34 -0.81 10.98
N SER A 6 -49.54 -1.86 10.78
CA SER A 6 -48.09 -1.84 10.85
C SER A 6 -47.55 -0.87 9.81
N ALA A 7 -47.45 0.41 10.17
CA ALA A 7 -46.64 1.36 9.43
C ALA A 7 -45.18 1.06 9.78
N THR A 8 -44.52 0.39 8.85
CA THR A 8 -43.10 0.09 8.85
C THR A 8 -42.34 1.38 9.20
N LEU A 9 -41.60 1.39 10.30
CA LEU A 9 -40.66 2.46 10.61
C LEU A 9 -39.58 2.44 9.51
N CYS A 10 -39.81 3.20 8.43
CA CYS A 10 -38.74 3.61 7.55
C CYS A 10 -37.88 4.57 8.37
N THR A 11 -36.91 4.02 9.10
CA THR A 11 -35.83 4.81 9.69
C THR A 11 -35.08 5.44 8.52
N GLU A 12 -35.43 6.68 8.18
CA GLU A 12 -34.66 7.46 7.22
C GLU A 12 -33.25 7.64 7.76
N HIS A 13 -32.30 6.88 7.22
CA HIS A 13 -30.90 7.13 7.46
C HIS A 13 -30.51 8.41 6.70
N VAL A 14 -30.69 9.57 7.33
CA VAL A 14 -30.31 10.87 6.77
C VAL A 14 -28.78 10.89 6.61
N THR A 15 -28.30 10.52 5.43
CA THR A 15 -26.88 10.65 5.07
C THR A 15 -26.56 12.12 4.82
N TYR A 16 -26.19 12.85 5.87
CA TYR A 16 -25.78 14.24 5.74
C TYR A 16 -24.51 14.31 4.86
N THR A 17 -24.63 14.78 3.61
CA THR A 17 -23.49 15.04 2.70
C THR A 17 -22.60 16.22 3.14
N SER A 18 -22.86 16.77 4.34
CA SER A 18 -22.24 17.99 4.89
C SER A 18 -20.73 17.92 5.00
N ARG A 19 -20.16 16.73 5.19
CA ARG A 19 -18.70 16.54 5.33
C ARG A 19 -17.97 16.25 4.02
N SER A 20 -18.64 16.34 2.86
CA SER A 20 -17.95 16.14 1.59
C SER A 20 -16.94 17.26 1.33
N LYS A 21 -15.73 16.92 0.88
CA LYS A 21 -14.69 17.92 0.54
C LYS A 21 -15.17 18.91 -0.53
N ASN A 22 -16.18 18.54 -1.32
CA ASN A 22 -16.74 19.38 -2.38
C ASN A 22 -17.71 20.45 -1.86
N SER A 23 -18.45 20.22 -0.77
CA SER A 23 -19.31 21.26 -0.18
C SER A 23 -18.50 22.49 0.27
N LYS A 24 -17.33 22.25 0.86
CA LYS A 24 -16.38 23.28 1.30
C LYS A 24 -15.72 24.05 0.16
N LYS A 25 -15.78 23.52 -1.07
CA LYS A 25 -15.16 24.13 -2.26
C LYS A 25 -16.18 24.86 -3.14
N ARG A 26 -17.44 24.95 -2.73
CA ARG A 26 -18.46 25.77 -3.41
C ARG A 26 -17.96 27.22 -3.48
N GLY A 27 -18.08 27.85 -4.64
CA GLY A 27 -17.54 29.19 -4.89
C GLY A 27 -16.09 29.23 -5.38
N HIS A 28 -15.30 28.17 -5.20
CA HIS A 28 -13.93 28.13 -5.75
C HIS A 28 -13.94 27.70 -7.23
N VAL A 29 -13.43 28.57 -8.11
CA VAL A 29 -13.48 28.44 -9.58
C VAL A 29 -13.02 27.07 -10.14
N SER A 30 -12.03 26.43 -9.52
CA SER A 30 -11.47 25.15 -10.02
C SER A 30 -11.72 23.95 -9.11
N ALA A 31 -12.54 24.11 -8.05
CA ALA A 31 -12.81 23.06 -7.06
C ALA A 31 -11.55 22.32 -6.53
N GLY A 32 -10.41 23.01 -6.50
CA GLY A 32 -9.13 22.47 -6.03
C GLY A 32 -8.41 21.51 -6.99
N HIS A 33 -8.75 21.50 -8.28
CA HIS A 33 -8.03 20.74 -9.32
C HIS A 33 -7.02 21.59 -10.12
N GLY A 34 -6.79 22.85 -9.71
CA GLY A 34 -5.90 23.79 -10.37
C GLY A 34 -6.48 24.39 -11.65
N ARG A 35 -6.08 25.62 -11.99
CA ARG A 35 -6.63 26.36 -13.16
C ARG A 35 -6.10 25.87 -14.51
N ILE A 36 -4.82 25.48 -14.56
CA ILE A 36 -4.11 25.22 -15.83
C ILE A 36 -4.40 23.82 -16.37
N ARG A 37 -4.08 22.76 -15.61
CA ARG A 37 -4.16 21.39 -16.14
C ARG A 37 -5.57 20.81 -16.24
N LYS A 38 -6.59 21.46 -15.63
CA LYS A 38 -8.03 21.14 -15.59
C LYS A 38 -8.36 19.67 -15.23
N HIS A 39 -9.47 19.44 -14.53
CA HIS A 39 -9.89 18.07 -14.25
C HIS A 39 -10.47 17.41 -15.51
N ARG A 40 -9.76 16.42 -16.08
CA ARG A 40 -10.20 15.64 -17.25
C ARG A 40 -10.62 14.23 -16.81
N LYS A 41 -11.58 13.62 -17.50
CA LYS A 41 -12.17 12.32 -17.12
C LYS A 41 -11.13 11.19 -16.97
N HIS A 42 -10.23 11.03 -17.95
CA HIS A 42 -9.20 9.97 -17.93
C HIS A 42 -7.90 10.45 -18.62
N PRO A 43 -7.03 11.23 -17.94
CA PRO A 43 -5.83 11.78 -18.59
C PRO A 43 -4.76 10.73 -18.92
N ARG A 44 -4.79 9.56 -18.28
CA ARG A 44 -3.78 8.49 -18.40
C ARG A 44 -4.36 7.11 -18.73
N GLY A 45 -5.57 7.07 -19.29
CA GLY A 45 -6.30 5.83 -19.56
C GLY A 45 -7.25 5.39 -18.43
N ARG A 46 -7.87 4.22 -18.59
CA ARG A 46 -8.80 3.62 -17.61
C ARG A 46 -8.18 2.37 -16.98
N GLY A 47 -8.42 2.17 -15.68
CA GLY A 47 -7.88 1.02 -14.94
C GLY A 47 -6.35 0.94 -15.03
N ASN A 48 -5.81 -0.26 -15.24
CA ASN A 48 -4.38 -0.54 -15.35
C ASN A 48 -3.83 -0.36 -16.79
N ALA A 49 -4.52 0.39 -17.65
CA ALA A 49 -4.10 0.60 -19.04
C ALA A 49 -2.70 1.24 -19.13
N ARG A 50 -1.91 0.77 -20.10
CA ARG A 50 -0.52 1.24 -20.37
C ARG A 50 0.47 1.03 -19.21
N GLY A 51 0.25 -0.02 -18.42
CA GLY A 51 1.13 -0.43 -17.31
C GLY A 51 2.59 -0.55 -17.72
N MET A 52 2.84 -1.23 -18.84
CA MET A 52 4.19 -1.47 -19.38
C MET A 52 4.75 -0.32 -20.22
N HIS A 53 4.09 0.83 -20.35
CA HIS A 53 4.55 1.93 -21.22
C HIS A 53 4.88 3.23 -20.49
N HIS A 54 3.89 3.85 -19.85
CA HIS A 54 4.10 5.11 -19.12
C HIS A 54 3.79 5.01 -17.63
N HIS A 55 3.32 3.84 -17.18
CA HIS A 55 3.08 3.52 -15.77
C HIS A 55 4.06 2.48 -15.23
N ARG A 56 5.16 2.17 -15.96
CA ARG A 56 6.15 1.12 -15.62
C ARG A 56 6.68 1.31 -14.20
N ILE A 57 7.04 2.56 -13.89
CA ILE A 57 7.60 3.01 -12.62
C ILE A 57 6.67 2.72 -11.43
N LEU A 58 5.35 2.68 -11.64
CA LEU A 58 4.38 2.38 -10.57
C LEU A 58 4.31 0.88 -10.25
N PHE A 59 4.67 0.01 -11.20
CA PHE A 59 4.74 -1.44 -10.99
C PHE A 59 6.11 -1.87 -10.42
N ASP A 60 7.18 -1.14 -10.76
CA ASP A 60 8.55 -1.43 -10.33
C ASP A 60 8.89 -0.91 -8.92
N SER A 61 7.90 -0.40 -8.17
CA SER A 61 8.08 0.11 -6.80
C SER A 61 8.14 -1.04 -5.78
N LEU A 62 9.22 -1.80 -5.83
CA LEU A 62 9.53 -2.90 -4.94
C LEU A 62 10.26 -2.35 -3.68
N ILE A 63 9.48 -1.70 -2.80
CA ILE A 63 9.93 -1.26 -1.47
C ILE A 63 9.62 -2.37 -0.46
N VAL A 64 10.65 -2.88 0.24
CA VAL A 64 10.49 -3.89 1.30
C VAL A 64 10.58 -3.24 2.67
N ASN A 65 9.67 -3.61 3.55
CA ASN A 65 9.76 -3.29 4.97
C ASN A 65 10.50 -4.41 5.71
N ILE A 66 11.22 -4.08 6.78
CA ILE A 66 12.05 -5.01 7.56
C ILE A 66 11.25 -6.18 8.18
N ASP A 67 9.93 -6.10 8.28
CA ASP A 67 9.10 -7.20 8.81
C ASP A 67 8.88 -8.34 7.81
N LYS A 68 9.03 -8.08 6.51
CA LYS A 68 8.69 -9.03 5.44
C LYS A 68 9.82 -9.93 4.88
N PRO A 69 11.13 -9.77 5.19
CA PRO A 69 12.16 -10.52 4.51
C PRO A 69 12.04 -12.02 4.78
N TRP A 70 11.67 -12.42 6.00
CA TRP A 70 11.42 -13.81 6.34
C TRP A 70 10.26 -14.43 5.54
N SER A 71 9.26 -13.68 5.08
CA SER A 71 8.20 -14.27 4.23
C SER A 71 8.70 -14.65 2.84
N LEU A 72 9.79 -14.03 2.37
CA LEU A 72 10.34 -14.22 1.02
C LEU A 72 11.37 -15.33 0.95
N VAL A 73 11.92 -15.76 2.09
CA VAL A 73 12.96 -16.79 2.15
C VAL A 73 12.33 -18.19 2.00
N PRO A 74 12.85 -19.06 1.12
CA PRO A 74 12.41 -20.45 1.01
C PRO A 74 12.65 -21.21 2.32
N GLU A 75 11.77 -22.15 2.65
CA GLU A 75 11.76 -22.85 3.95
C GLU A 75 13.07 -23.60 4.22
N ASP A 76 13.74 -24.09 3.18
CA ASP A 76 15.02 -24.79 3.27
C ASP A 76 16.15 -23.92 3.85
N VAL A 77 16.10 -22.61 3.63
CA VAL A 77 17.09 -21.65 4.16
C VAL A 77 16.69 -21.20 5.57
N LYS A 78 15.39 -21.12 5.86
CA LYS A 78 14.87 -20.82 7.21
C LYS A 78 15.23 -21.92 8.20
N ALA A 79 15.10 -23.18 7.80
CA ALA A 79 15.42 -24.32 8.65
C ALA A 79 16.92 -24.41 9.01
N LYS A 80 17.79 -23.78 8.20
CA LYS A 80 19.24 -23.72 8.42
C LYS A 80 19.68 -22.49 9.21
N ALA A 81 18.80 -21.50 9.38
CA ALA A 81 19.09 -20.28 10.10
C ALA A 81 19.10 -20.57 11.60
N ASN A 82 20.27 -20.45 12.21
CA ASN A 82 20.48 -20.60 13.66
C ASN A 82 20.93 -19.25 14.23
N LYS A 83 20.96 -19.13 15.57
CA LYS A 83 21.45 -17.92 16.24
C LYS A 83 22.89 -17.57 15.86
N ASP A 84 23.70 -18.58 15.55
CA ASP A 84 25.11 -18.43 15.19
C ASP A 84 25.34 -18.37 13.67
N LEU A 85 24.34 -18.73 12.86
CA LEU A 85 24.45 -18.83 11.41
C LEU A 85 23.37 -17.97 10.73
N ALA A 86 23.74 -16.71 10.48
CA ALA A 86 22.88 -15.71 9.88
C ALA A 86 22.82 -15.87 8.35
N PRO A 87 21.64 -16.09 7.74
CA PRO A 87 21.52 -16.16 6.29
C PRO A 87 21.72 -14.78 5.66
N MET A 88 22.40 -14.76 4.51
CA MET A 88 22.47 -13.58 3.65
C MET A 88 21.29 -13.59 2.67
N ILE A 89 20.46 -12.55 2.73
CA ILE A 89 19.27 -12.39 1.91
C ILE A 89 19.54 -11.28 0.89
N ASP A 90 19.68 -11.66 -0.38
CA ASP A 90 19.78 -10.70 -1.48
C ASP A 90 18.38 -10.31 -1.96
N VAL A 91 17.96 -9.10 -1.60
CA VAL A 91 16.64 -8.57 -2.00
C VAL A 91 16.68 -7.96 -3.40
N THR A 92 17.87 -7.70 -3.95
CA THR A 92 18.07 -7.17 -5.30
C THR A 92 17.66 -8.20 -6.34
N GLN A 93 17.95 -9.49 -6.10
CA GLN A 93 17.52 -10.61 -6.96
C GLN A 93 16.00 -10.78 -7.03
N LEU A 94 15.31 -10.40 -5.96
CA LEU A 94 13.85 -10.40 -5.89
C LEU A 94 13.23 -9.10 -6.46
N GLY A 95 14.06 -8.24 -7.04
CA GLY A 95 13.66 -6.97 -7.67
C GLY A 95 13.47 -5.82 -6.70
N TYR A 96 13.79 -5.97 -5.41
CA TYR A 96 13.60 -4.90 -4.44
C TYR A 96 14.79 -3.91 -4.43
N PHE A 97 14.47 -2.64 -4.66
CA PHE A 97 15.48 -1.58 -4.82
C PHE A 97 15.71 -0.75 -3.56
N LYS A 98 14.78 -0.81 -2.59
CA LYS A 98 14.87 -0.01 -1.36
C LYS A 98 14.27 -0.75 -0.17
N VAL A 99 15.06 -0.93 0.88
CA VAL A 99 14.56 -1.38 2.18
C VAL A 99 14.27 -0.16 3.04
N LEU A 100 13.05 -0.08 3.57
CA LEU A 100 12.65 0.95 4.52
C LEU A 100 12.52 0.34 5.92
N ARG A 101 13.06 1.05 6.91
CA ARG A 101 12.91 0.73 8.33
C ARG A 101 11.54 1.18 8.82
N LYS A 102 10.51 0.42 8.46
CA LYS A 102 9.16 0.55 8.98
C LYS A 102 8.75 -0.79 9.55
N GLY A 103 8.52 -0.84 10.86
CA GLY A 103 8.21 -2.07 11.59
C GLY A 103 9.28 -2.47 12.61
N VAL A 104 8.95 -3.47 13.41
CA VAL A 104 9.80 -4.03 14.48
C VAL A 104 10.03 -5.47 14.10
N LEU A 105 11.29 -5.87 13.96
CA LEU A 105 11.65 -7.26 13.73
C LEU A 105 11.12 -8.08 14.92
N LEU A 106 10.36 -9.14 14.63
CA LEU A 106 9.93 -10.08 15.67
C LEU A 106 11.18 -10.68 16.32
N GLU A 107 11.36 -10.45 17.62
CA GLU A 107 12.57 -10.80 18.39
C GLU A 107 12.91 -12.30 18.39
N ASN A 108 11.97 -13.15 17.95
CA ASN A 108 12.18 -14.60 17.85
C ASN A 108 12.92 -15.04 16.58
N ASN A 109 13.13 -14.13 15.62
CA ASN A 109 13.83 -14.47 14.38
C ASN A 109 15.36 -14.32 14.57
N PRO A 110 16.16 -15.24 14.03
CA PRO A 110 17.62 -15.13 14.07
C PRO A 110 18.10 -13.89 13.29
N SER A 111 19.26 -13.34 13.65
CA SER A 111 19.88 -12.23 12.91
C SER A 111 20.16 -12.61 11.46
N PHE A 112 20.04 -11.65 10.55
CA PHE A 112 20.24 -11.89 9.12
C PHE A 112 20.89 -10.69 8.43
N PHE A 113 21.59 -10.97 7.34
CA PHE A 113 22.26 -9.94 6.55
C PHE A 113 21.45 -9.65 5.29
N LEU A 114 21.03 -8.41 5.10
CA LEU A 114 20.37 -7.94 3.88
C LEU A 114 21.41 -7.37 2.92
N SER A 115 21.50 -7.90 1.71
CA SER A 115 22.31 -7.32 0.64
C SER A 115 21.43 -6.52 -0.32
N ILE A 116 21.74 -5.24 -0.52
CA ILE A 116 21.03 -4.32 -1.43
C ILE A 116 22.06 -3.60 -2.29
N ASN A 117 22.04 -3.80 -3.61
CA ASN A 117 22.92 -3.10 -4.54
C ASN A 117 24.42 -3.11 -4.12
N GLY A 118 24.91 -4.23 -3.58
CA GLY A 118 26.29 -4.38 -3.13
C GLY A 118 26.61 -3.85 -1.72
N TRP A 119 25.62 -3.31 -1.01
CA TRP A 119 25.75 -2.92 0.40
C TRP A 119 25.12 -3.96 1.31
N VAL A 120 25.82 -4.32 2.39
CA VAL A 120 25.34 -5.29 3.39
C VAL A 120 24.83 -4.54 4.63
N LEU A 121 23.58 -4.80 5.00
CA LEU A 121 22.95 -4.28 6.21
C LEU A 121 22.72 -5.45 7.19
N CYS A 122 23.29 -5.35 8.40
CA CYS A 122 23.07 -6.30 9.49
C CYS A 122 21.79 -5.92 10.24
N SER A 123 20.90 -6.90 10.50
CA SER A 123 19.65 -6.68 11.23
C SER A 123 19.34 -7.79 12.22
#